data_AF-A0A699QLQ6-F1
#
_entry.id   AF-A0A699QLQ6-F1
#
_cell.length_a   1.000
_cell.length_b   1.000
_cell.length_c   1.000
_cell.angle_alpha   90.00
_cell.angle_beta   90.00
_cell.angle_gamma   90.00
#
_symmetry.space_group_name_H-M   'P 1'
#
loop_
_entity.id
_entity.type
_entity.pdbx_description
1 polymer ?
#
loop_
_entity_poly.entity_id
_entity_poly.type
_entity_poly.pdbx_seq_one_letter_code
_entity_poly.pdbx_strand_id
1 'polypeptide(L)'
;MAKQLDYQPNVFAQSLKSSQSFLIGVIVPDMERPFFATAVSGIQQVAADAGYRVMICQSKESYKEEVSNVRALVASRIPLVHFDRVCNAVDSAQVVLDNWGGAYAVTEHLLQRGCRRIAILTGPESLLISRQRIDGYRSALHSSHIAPCVAYEIYSDFQAASALAALKTWLALPEPPDAIFTANYRNAFDIMFAL
;
A
#
# COMPACT_ATOMS: atom_id res chain seq x y z
N MET A 1 8.27 46.92 -15.21
CA MET A 1 8.91 46.18 -16.32
C MET A 1 8.57 44.68 -16.31
N ALA A 2 8.85 43.89 -15.25
CA ALA A 2 8.53 42.45 -15.24
C ALA A 2 7.03 42.11 -15.43
N LYS A 3 6.12 42.85 -14.76
CA LYS A 3 4.65 42.69 -14.94
C LYS A 3 4.12 43.08 -16.32
N GLN A 4 4.88 43.85 -17.12
CA GLN A 4 4.47 44.28 -18.47
C GLN A 4 4.91 43.30 -19.57
N LEU A 5 5.78 42.34 -19.25
CA LEU A 5 6.37 41.38 -20.19
C LEU A 5 5.83 39.96 -20.01
N ASP A 6 4.81 39.77 -19.15
CA ASP A 6 4.31 38.45 -18.72
C ASP A 6 5.44 37.48 -18.31
N TYR A 7 6.49 38.03 -17.69
CA TYR A 7 7.66 37.26 -17.31
C TYR A 7 7.31 36.31 -16.17
N GLN A 8 7.31 35.01 -16.45
CA GLN A 8 7.23 33.97 -15.44
C GLN A 8 8.64 33.50 -15.06
N PRO A 9 9.05 33.70 -13.79
CA PRO A 9 10.33 33.20 -13.33
C PRO A 9 10.39 31.68 -13.48
N ASN A 10 11.47 31.17 -14.08
CA ASN A 10 11.68 29.74 -14.21
C ASN A 10 12.05 29.15 -12.84
N VAL A 11 11.06 28.58 -12.16
CA VAL A 11 11.22 27.97 -10.84
C VAL A 11 12.23 26.81 -10.82
N PHE A 12 12.42 26.11 -11.95
CA PHE A 12 13.45 25.07 -12.08
C PHE A 12 14.85 25.68 -12.16
N ALA A 13 15.03 26.80 -12.87
CA ALA A 13 16.31 27.50 -12.91
C ALA A 13 16.66 28.14 -11.56
N GLN A 14 15.67 28.61 -10.81
CA GLN A 14 15.85 29.14 -9.46
C GLN A 14 16.20 28.05 -8.45
N SER A 15 15.55 26.89 -8.50
CA SER A 15 15.86 25.75 -7.61
C SER A 15 17.23 25.14 -7.89
N LEU A 16 17.69 25.13 -9.15
CA LEU A 16 19.07 24.74 -9.49
C LEU A 16 20.11 25.67 -8.87
N LYS A 17 19.83 26.98 -8.80
CA LYS A 17 20.74 27.98 -8.24
C LYS A 17 20.72 28.02 -6.71
N SER A 18 19.56 27.78 -6.08
CA SER A 18 19.41 27.81 -4.62
C SER A 18 19.64 26.46 -3.93
N SER A 19 19.75 25.35 -4.69
CA SER A 19 19.71 23.97 -4.18
C SER A 19 18.48 23.64 -3.33
N GLN A 20 17.40 24.44 -3.45
CA GLN A 20 16.14 24.22 -2.73
C GLN A 20 15.00 24.04 -3.73
N SER A 21 14.37 22.87 -3.66
CA SER A 21 13.11 22.59 -4.36
C SER A 21 11.94 23.01 -3.48
N PHE A 22 11.01 23.79 -4.05
CA PHE A 22 9.68 24.04 -3.44
C PHE A 22 8.65 23.00 -3.86
N LEU A 23 9.10 21.87 -4.39
CA LEU A 23 8.28 20.75 -4.84
C LEU A 23 8.54 19.54 -3.94
N ILE A 24 7.47 18.90 -3.50
CA ILE A 24 7.49 17.63 -2.77
C ILE A 24 6.85 16.57 -3.68
N GLY A 25 7.56 15.47 -3.90
CA GLY A 25 7.03 14.29 -4.59
C GLY A 25 6.25 13.42 -3.61
N VAL A 26 5.03 13.04 -3.97
CA VAL A 26 4.20 12.12 -3.18
C VAL A 26 3.87 10.93 -4.07
N ILE A 27 4.31 9.75 -3.66
CA ILE A 27 4.04 8.51 -4.38
C ILE A 27 2.83 7.84 -3.74
N VAL A 28 1.81 7.58 -4.55
CA VAL A 28 0.57 6.92 -4.13
C VAL A 28 0.31 5.65 -4.96
N PRO A 29 -0.40 4.65 -4.41
CA PRO A 29 -0.68 3.42 -5.14
C PRO A 29 -1.59 3.64 -6.34
N ASP A 30 -2.70 4.36 -6.13
CA ASP A 30 -3.77 4.56 -7.10
C ASP A 30 -4.58 5.80 -6.68
N MET A 31 -5.15 6.54 -7.63
CA MET A 31 -6.06 7.67 -7.34
C MET A 31 -7.53 7.33 -7.56
N GLU A 32 -7.85 6.16 -8.14
CA GLU A 32 -9.24 5.72 -8.32
C GLU A 32 -9.91 5.37 -6.99
N ARG A 33 -9.12 5.14 -5.93
CA ARG A 33 -9.63 4.83 -4.60
C ARG A 33 -9.82 6.13 -3.79
N PRO A 34 -11.04 6.39 -3.28
CA PRO A 34 -11.35 7.63 -2.56
C PRO A 34 -10.39 7.95 -1.40
N PHE A 35 -9.90 6.92 -0.71
CA PHE A 35 -8.93 7.06 0.38
C PHE A 35 -7.68 7.86 -0.02
N PHE A 36 -7.06 7.53 -1.16
CA PHE A 36 -5.84 8.20 -1.60
C PHE A 36 -6.10 9.61 -2.12
N ALA A 37 -7.24 9.84 -2.78
CA ALA A 37 -7.63 11.19 -3.22
C ALA A 37 -7.77 12.13 -2.02
N THR A 38 -8.47 11.70 -0.96
CA THR A 38 -8.61 12.50 0.27
C THR A 38 -7.27 12.75 0.96
N ALA A 39 -6.40 11.74 1.05
CA ALA A 39 -5.07 11.89 1.62
C ALA A 39 -4.23 12.91 0.85
N VAL A 40 -4.21 12.81 -0.49
CA VAL A 40 -3.51 13.75 -1.37
C VAL A 40 -4.05 15.18 -1.22
N SER A 41 -5.37 15.36 -1.15
CA SER A 41 -5.96 16.69 -0.91
C SER A 41 -5.49 17.29 0.41
N GLY A 42 -5.43 16.50 1.48
CA GLY A 42 -4.89 16.95 2.78
C GLY A 42 -3.41 17.33 2.70
N ILE A 43 -2.59 16.50 2.04
CA ILE A 43 -1.16 16.79 1.82
C ILE A 43 -0.98 18.08 1.02
N GLN A 44 -1.76 18.27 -0.04
CA GLN A 44 -1.73 19.47 -0.88
C GLN A 44 -2.06 20.73 -0.09
N GLN A 45 -3.10 20.69 0.75
CA GLN A 45 -3.49 21.85 1.56
C GLN A 45 -2.35 22.28 2.50
N VAL A 46 -1.82 21.34 3.29
CA VAL A 46 -0.74 21.64 4.25
C VAL A 46 0.55 22.08 3.54
N ALA A 47 0.89 21.44 2.41
CA ALA A 47 2.06 21.84 1.62
C ALA A 47 1.89 23.26 1.05
N ALA A 48 0.71 23.58 0.53
CA ALA A 48 0.42 24.90 -0.03
C ALA A 48 0.51 26.01 1.03
N ASP A 49 -0.04 25.76 2.23
CA ASP A 49 0.04 26.69 3.36
C ASP A 49 1.50 26.94 3.80
N ALA A 50 2.39 25.96 3.59
CA ALA A 50 3.83 26.06 3.83
C ALA A 50 4.63 26.60 2.62
N GLY A 51 3.98 26.98 1.52
CA GLY A 51 4.65 27.51 0.31
C GLY A 51 5.26 26.45 -0.62
N TYR A 52 4.92 25.17 -0.42
CA TYR A 52 5.34 24.05 -1.27
C TYR A 52 4.25 23.67 -2.28
N ARG A 53 4.68 23.03 -3.37
CA ARG A 53 3.81 22.38 -4.36
C ARG A 53 3.99 20.87 -4.29
N VAL A 54 2.94 20.13 -4.60
CA VAL A 54 2.95 18.66 -4.58
C VAL A 54 2.95 18.11 -6.01
N MET A 55 3.88 17.22 -6.30
CA MET A 55 3.88 16.38 -7.50
C MET A 55 3.43 14.98 -7.12
N ILE A 56 2.33 14.53 -7.71
CA ILE A 56 1.75 13.21 -7.42
C ILE A 56 2.29 12.21 -8.44
N CYS A 57 2.80 11.08 -7.98
CA CYS A 57 3.23 9.96 -8.82
C CYS A 57 2.44 8.71 -8.46
N GLN A 58 1.84 8.04 -9.44
CA GLN A 58 1.06 6.82 -9.21
C GLN A 58 1.92 5.59 -9.50
N SER A 59 1.95 4.62 -8.58
CA SER A 59 2.61 3.32 -8.83
C SER A 59 1.70 2.30 -9.52
N LYS A 60 0.37 2.52 -9.57
CA LYS A 60 -0.62 1.58 -10.13
C LYS A 60 -0.47 0.18 -9.56
N GLU A 61 -0.27 0.11 -8.24
CA GLU A 61 -0.01 -1.13 -7.52
C GLU A 61 1.26 -1.91 -7.98
N SER A 62 2.13 -1.32 -8.81
CA SER A 62 3.30 -1.99 -9.41
C SER A 62 4.60 -1.55 -8.74
N TYR A 63 5.34 -2.53 -8.21
CA TYR A 63 6.68 -2.30 -7.65
C TYR A 63 7.63 -1.67 -8.69
N LYS A 64 7.52 -2.08 -9.96
CA LYS A 64 8.37 -1.56 -11.03
C LYS A 64 8.12 -0.08 -11.30
N GLU A 65 6.85 0.32 -11.37
CA GLU A 65 6.47 1.73 -11.57
C GLU A 65 6.85 2.58 -10.36
N GLU A 66 6.69 2.04 -9.14
CA GLU A 66 7.10 2.69 -7.91
C GLU A 66 8.60 3.03 -7.92
N VAL A 67 9.44 2.04 -8.23
CA VAL A 67 10.90 2.23 -8.35
C VAL A 67 11.26 3.23 -9.46
N SER A 68 10.54 3.20 -10.59
CA SER A 68 10.74 4.15 -11.69
C SER A 68 10.44 5.60 -11.24
N ASN A 69 9.30 5.81 -10.60
CA ASN A 69 8.87 7.11 -10.07
C ASN A 69 9.86 7.66 -9.04
N VAL A 70 10.28 6.80 -8.10
CA VAL A 70 11.30 7.14 -7.10
C VAL A 70 12.59 7.62 -7.77
N ARG A 71 13.12 6.86 -8.73
CA ARG A 71 14.36 7.21 -9.42
C ARG A 71 14.24 8.54 -10.16
N ALA A 72 13.09 8.82 -10.78
CA ALA A 72 12.84 10.08 -11.47
C ALA A 72 12.84 11.29 -10.52
N LEU A 73 12.20 11.17 -9.36
CA LEU A 73 12.16 12.22 -8.34
C LEU A 73 13.56 12.48 -7.75
N VAL A 74 14.30 11.41 -7.43
CA VAL A 74 15.66 11.50 -6.90
C VAL A 74 16.62 12.14 -7.93
N ALA A 75 16.56 11.72 -9.19
CA ALA A 75 17.37 12.31 -10.26
C ALA A 75 17.11 13.81 -10.44
N SER A 76 15.88 14.24 -10.13
CA SER A 76 15.44 15.63 -10.21
C SER A 76 15.64 16.41 -8.89
N ARG A 77 16.27 15.80 -7.87
CA ARG A 77 16.49 16.38 -6.53
C ARG A 77 15.21 16.85 -5.85
N ILE A 78 14.11 16.16 -6.09
CA ILE A 78 12.82 16.43 -5.47
C ILE A 78 12.74 15.55 -4.20
N PRO A 79 12.64 16.14 -2.99
CA PRO A 79 12.33 15.39 -1.78
C PRO A 79 11.02 14.62 -1.96
N LEU A 80 11.01 13.35 -1.56
CA LEU A 80 9.85 12.49 -1.75
C LEU A 80 9.39 11.85 -0.43
N VAL A 81 8.08 11.67 -0.34
CA VAL A 81 7.42 10.94 0.74
C VAL A 81 6.63 9.79 0.13
N HIS A 82 6.86 8.59 0.63
CA HIS A 82 6.02 7.42 0.34
C HIS A 82 4.79 7.44 1.26
N PHE A 83 3.61 7.21 0.69
CA PHE A 83 2.37 7.09 1.44
C PHE A 83 1.73 5.73 1.18
N ASP A 84 1.40 5.02 2.28
CA ASP A 84 0.82 3.67 2.31
C ASP A 84 1.71 2.55 1.77
N ARG A 85 2.28 2.72 0.57
CA ARG A 85 3.22 1.79 -0.06
C ARG A 85 4.63 2.37 -0.14
N VAL A 86 5.60 1.47 0.03
CA VAL A 86 7.02 1.78 0.08
C VAL A 86 7.79 0.81 -0.81
N CYS A 87 8.73 1.35 -1.57
CA CYS A 87 9.82 0.58 -2.15
C CYS A 87 11.13 0.87 -1.40
N ASN A 88 11.90 -0.18 -1.11
CA ASN A 88 13.19 -0.05 -0.41
C ASN A 88 14.34 0.33 -1.36
N ALA A 89 14.02 0.88 -2.53
CA ALA A 89 15.04 1.23 -3.53
C ALA A 89 15.84 2.48 -3.13
N VAL A 90 15.26 3.36 -2.31
CA VAL A 90 15.92 4.55 -1.77
C VAL A 90 15.48 4.80 -0.34
N ASP A 91 16.36 5.40 0.45
CA ASP A 91 15.98 5.95 1.75
C ASP A 91 15.14 7.22 1.54
N SER A 92 13.97 7.27 2.16
CA SER A 92 13.00 8.35 1.99
C SER A 92 12.06 8.40 3.18
N ALA A 93 11.39 9.54 3.37
CA ALA A 93 10.33 9.65 4.36
C ALA A 93 9.14 8.76 3.98
N GLN A 94 8.55 8.10 4.97
CA GLN A 94 7.50 7.11 4.78
C GLN A 94 6.38 7.34 5.78
N VAL A 95 5.14 7.34 5.30
CA VAL A 95 3.93 7.31 6.12
C VAL A 95 3.23 6.01 5.80
N VAL A 96 3.43 5.00 6.64
CA VAL A 96 2.92 3.64 6.46
C VAL A 96 2.16 3.17 7.68
N LEU A 97 1.26 2.22 7.46
CA LEU A 97 0.59 1.49 8.54
C LEU A 97 1.46 0.35 9.05
N ASP A 98 1.26 -0.03 10.32
CA ASP A 98 1.82 -1.26 10.87
C ASP A 98 1.06 -2.47 10.33
N ASN A 99 1.48 -2.93 9.15
CA ASN A 99 0.86 -4.04 8.44
C ASN A 99 1.09 -5.38 9.13
N TRP A 100 2.23 -5.54 9.81
CA TRP A 100 2.54 -6.75 10.56
C TRP A 100 1.65 -6.81 11.81
N GLY A 101 1.64 -5.75 12.61
CA GLY A 101 0.86 -5.68 13.84
C GLY A 101 -0.64 -5.77 13.58
N GLY A 102 -1.13 -5.12 12.52
CA GLY A 102 -2.53 -5.24 12.10
C GLY A 102 -2.93 -6.67 11.73
N ALA A 103 -2.11 -7.36 10.94
CA ALA A 103 -2.37 -8.75 10.55
C ALA A 103 -2.26 -9.72 11.74
N TYR A 104 -1.30 -9.50 12.62
CA TYR A 104 -1.16 -10.24 13.87
C TYR A 104 -2.44 -10.10 14.72
N ALA A 105 -2.89 -8.87 14.96
CA ALA A 105 -4.05 -8.58 15.80
C ALA A 105 -5.35 -9.19 15.26
N VAL A 106 -5.59 -9.12 13.95
CA VAL A 106 -6.76 -9.76 13.32
C VAL A 106 -6.72 -11.28 13.47
N THR A 107 -5.56 -11.88 13.23
CA THR A 107 -5.39 -13.34 13.33
C THR A 107 -5.53 -13.82 14.78
N GLU A 108 -4.91 -13.10 15.71
CA GLU A 108 -5.04 -13.34 17.15
C GLU A 108 -6.50 -13.25 17.61
N HIS A 109 -7.25 -12.26 17.14
CA HIS A 109 -8.67 -12.14 17.45
C HIS A 109 -9.47 -13.37 16.98
N LEU A 110 -9.24 -13.85 15.75
CA LEU A 110 -9.90 -15.06 15.24
C LEU A 110 -9.52 -16.30 16.07
N LEU A 111 -8.26 -16.43 16.47
CA LEU A 111 -7.78 -17.51 17.34
C LEU A 111 -8.46 -17.48 18.71
N GLN A 112 -8.61 -16.28 19.31
CA GLN A 112 -9.33 -16.09 20.59
C GLN A 112 -10.82 -16.44 20.49
N ARG A 113 -11.42 -16.29 19.30
CA ARG A 113 -12.81 -16.68 19.01
C ARG A 113 -12.97 -18.19 18.76
N GLY A 114 -11.87 -18.95 18.76
CA GLY A 114 -11.86 -20.40 18.64
C GLY A 114 -11.57 -20.93 17.23
N CYS A 115 -11.33 -20.05 16.25
CA CYS A 115 -10.92 -20.46 14.90
C CYS A 115 -9.52 -21.08 14.96
N ARG A 116 -9.28 -22.14 14.20
CA ARG A 116 -7.98 -22.87 14.16
C ARG A 116 -7.45 -23.06 12.75
N ARG A 117 -8.31 -23.01 11.74
CA ARG A 117 -7.98 -23.14 10.33
C ARG A 117 -8.28 -21.81 9.64
N ILE A 118 -7.41 -20.83 9.87
CA ILE A 118 -7.62 -19.48 9.37
C ILE A 118 -6.94 -19.38 8.00
N ALA A 119 -7.69 -19.01 6.95
CA ALA A 119 -7.12 -18.68 5.65
C ALA A 119 -6.85 -17.18 5.53
N ILE A 120 -5.82 -16.82 4.76
CA ILE A 120 -5.47 -15.43 4.45
C ILE A 120 -5.43 -15.20 2.94
N LEU A 121 -6.21 -14.20 2.49
CA LEU A 121 -6.12 -13.64 1.13
C LEU A 121 -5.38 -12.31 1.20
N THR A 122 -4.18 -12.23 0.65
CA THR A 122 -3.38 -11.01 0.61
C THR A 122 -3.24 -10.44 -0.80
N GLY A 123 -2.53 -9.30 -0.93
CA GLY A 123 -2.22 -8.68 -2.22
C GLY A 123 -1.14 -9.41 -3.00
N PRO A 124 -0.55 -8.79 -4.05
CA PRO A 124 0.54 -9.38 -4.80
C PRO A 124 1.78 -9.64 -3.93
N GLU A 125 2.46 -10.77 -4.13
CA GLU A 125 3.63 -11.19 -3.34
C GLU A 125 4.83 -10.24 -3.46
N SER A 126 4.97 -9.57 -4.60
CA SER A 126 6.05 -8.62 -4.87
C SER A 126 6.05 -7.42 -3.91
N LEU A 127 4.92 -7.15 -3.26
CA LEU A 127 4.73 -5.98 -2.40
C LEU A 127 5.21 -6.24 -0.99
N LEU A 128 5.86 -5.24 -0.39
CA LEU A 128 6.30 -5.31 1.00
C LEU A 128 5.10 -5.46 1.96
N ILE A 129 4.02 -4.73 1.71
CA ILE A 129 2.79 -4.78 2.52
C ILE A 129 2.17 -6.18 2.57
N SER A 130 2.13 -6.89 1.43
CA SER A 130 1.58 -8.25 1.38
C SER A 130 2.40 -9.23 2.20
N ARG A 131 3.73 -9.11 2.13
CA ARG A 131 4.69 -9.92 2.91
C ARG A 131 4.58 -9.64 4.41
N GLN A 132 4.56 -8.38 4.81
CA GLN A 132 4.38 -7.99 6.22
C GLN A 132 3.08 -8.54 6.81
N ARG A 133 1.99 -8.54 6.04
CA ARG A 133 0.70 -9.10 6.48
C ARG A 133 0.76 -10.63 6.65
N ILE A 134 1.40 -11.33 5.72
CA ILE A 134 1.62 -12.79 5.84
C ILE A 134 2.49 -13.10 7.07
N ASP A 135 3.55 -12.33 7.29
CA ASP A 135 4.43 -12.51 8.44
C ASP A 135 3.70 -12.28 9.77
N GLY A 136 2.85 -11.25 9.86
CA GLY A 136 2.02 -10.98 11.04
C GLY A 136 1.02 -12.10 11.32
N TYR A 137 0.33 -12.57 10.28
CA TYR A 137 -0.57 -13.72 10.33
C TYR A 137 0.14 -15.00 10.82
N ARG A 138 1.30 -15.34 10.22
CA ARG A 138 2.09 -16.52 10.61
C ARG A 138 2.59 -16.40 12.06
N SER A 139 2.98 -15.21 12.49
CA SER A 139 3.46 -14.96 13.85
C SER A 139 2.36 -15.17 14.89
N ALA A 140 1.12 -14.78 14.60
CA ALA A 140 -0.03 -15.04 15.47
C ALA A 140 -0.36 -16.54 15.57
N LEU A 141 -0.32 -17.27 14.44
CA LEU A 141 -0.50 -18.73 14.43
C LEU A 141 0.58 -19.42 15.27
N HIS A 142 1.84 -19.05 15.05
CA HIS A 142 2.97 -19.60 15.79
C HIS A 142 2.86 -19.35 17.31
N SER A 143 2.44 -18.15 17.70
CA SER A 143 2.21 -17.80 19.12
C SER A 143 1.10 -18.63 19.77
N SER A 144 0.17 -19.17 18.97
CA SER A 144 -0.87 -20.10 19.39
C SER A 144 -0.52 -21.58 19.14
N HIS A 145 0.75 -21.89 18.83
CA HIS A 145 1.25 -23.24 18.54
C HIS A 145 0.56 -23.93 17.36
N ILE A 146 0.10 -23.14 16.37
CA ILE A 146 -0.49 -23.65 15.12
C ILE A 146 0.55 -23.51 14.01
N ALA A 147 0.82 -24.61 13.31
CA ALA A 147 1.69 -24.60 12.15
C ALA A 147 0.98 -23.93 10.96
N PRO A 148 1.61 -22.95 10.28
CA PRO A 148 1.03 -22.35 9.07
C PRO A 148 0.82 -23.40 7.97
N CYS A 149 -0.32 -23.34 7.31
CA CYS A 149 -0.64 -24.19 6.17
C CYS A 149 -0.56 -23.39 4.87
N VAL A 150 0.31 -23.80 3.94
CA VAL A 150 0.50 -23.10 2.66
C VAL A 150 -0.79 -23.08 1.83
N ALA A 151 -1.65 -24.10 1.95
CA ALA A 151 -2.94 -24.13 1.25
C ALA A 151 -3.92 -23.04 1.71
N TYR A 152 -3.70 -22.45 2.89
CA TYR A 152 -4.50 -21.37 3.45
C TYR A 152 -3.96 -19.98 3.13
N GLU A 153 -2.79 -19.89 2.49
CA GLU A 153 -2.15 -18.61 2.16
C GLU A 153 -2.22 -18.36 0.66
N ILE A 154 -3.02 -17.38 0.23
CA ILE A 154 -3.16 -17.03 -1.19
C ILE A 154 -2.83 -15.55 -1.41
N TYR A 155 -1.92 -15.30 -2.34
CA TYR A 155 -1.65 -13.98 -2.91
C TYR A 155 -2.62 -13.71 -4.07
N SER A 156 -3.16 -12.50 -4.14
CA SER A 156 -4.10 -12.09 -5.19
C SER A 156 -3.68 -10.79 -5.84
N ASP A 157 -4.26 -10.48 -6.99
CA ASP A 157 -4.15 -9.19 -7.67
C ASP A 157 -5.23 -8.18 -7.23
N PHE A 158 -5.88 -8.43 -6.09
CA PHE A 158 -7.03 -7.69 -5.56
C PHE A 158 -8.31 -7.72 -6.42
N GLN A 159 -8.35 -8.51 -7.49
CA GLN A 159 -9.55 -8.64 -8.32
C GLN A 159 -10.54 -9.65 -7.74
N ALA A 160 -11.83 -9.43 -8.01
CA ALA A 160 -12.90 -10.32 -7.56
C ALA A 160 -12.72 -11.76 -8.06
N ALA A 161 -12.28 -11.94 -9.31
CA ALA A 161 -12.04 -13.28 -9.88
C ALA A 161 -11.02 -14.09 -9.06
N SER A 162 -9.92 -13.45 -8.63
CA SER A 162 -8.90 -14.06 -7.79
C SER A 162 -9.43 -14.41 -6.40
N ALA A 163 -10.25 -13.54 -5.80
CA ALA A 163 -10.89 -13.81 -4.51
C ALA A 163 -11.86 -15.00 -4.57
N LEU A 164 -12.67 -15.08 -5.63
CA LEU A 164 -13.61 -16.19 -5.84
C LEU A 164 -12.88 -17.51 -6.15
N ALA A 165 -11.76 -17.45 -6.88
CA ALA A 165 -10.91 -18.62 -7.11
C ALA A 165 -10.32 -19.14 -5.80
N ALA A 166 -9.79 -18.24 -4.95
CA ALA A 166 -9.27 -18.58 -3.63
C ALA A 166 -10.34 -19.26 -2.76
N LEU A 167 -11.55 -18.69 -2.71
CA LEU A 167 -12.68 -19.28 -1.99
C LEU A 167 -12.99 -20.70 -2.47
N LYS A 168 -13.10 -20.90 -3.79
CA LYS A 168 -13.35 -22.25 -4.36
C LYS A 168 -12.26 -23.24 -3.99
N THR A 169 -10.99 -22.82 -4.04
CA THR A 169 -9.85 -23.65 -3.64
C THR A 169 -9.98 -24.07 -2.18
N TRP A 170 -10.27 -23.13 -1.27
CA TRP A 170 -10.38 -23.40 0.15
C TRP A 170 -11.56 -24.30 0.53
N LEU A 171 -12.73 -24.08 -0.08
CA LEU A 171 -13.92 -24.90 0.17
C LEU A 171 -13.78 -26.33 -0.35
N ALA A 172 -12.88 -26.56 -1.31
CA ALA A 172 -12.59 -27.89 -1.85
C ALA A 172 -11.54 -28.68 -1.04
N LEU A 173 -10.92 -28.07 -0.02
CA LEU A 173 -9.94 -28.77 0.83
C LEU A 173 -10.62 -29.82 1.70
N PRO A 174 -9.94 -30.96 2.01
CA PRO A 174 -10.47 -31.96 2.94
C PRO A 174 -10.83 -31.37 4.31
N GLU A 175 -10.02 -30.41 4.76
CA GLU A 175 -10.28 -29.57 5.92
C GLU A 175 -10.33 -28.11 5.47
N PRO A 176 -11.53 -27.56 5.18
CA PRO A 176 -11.65 -26.16 4.79
C PRO A 176 -11.35 -25.22 5.98
N PRO A 177 -10.98 -23.97 5.70
CA PRO A 177 -10.77 -22.98 6.75
C PRO A 177 -12.07 -22.72 7.52
N ASP A 178 -11.94 -22.50 8.83
CA ASP A 178 -13.02 -22.08 9.72
C ASP A 178 -13.12 -20.56 9.89
N ALA A 179 -12.15 -19.82 9.34
CA ALA A 179 -12.21 -18.37 9.17
C ALA A 179 -11.39 -17.91 7.96
N ILE A 180 -11.78 -16.79 7.36
CA ILE A 180 -11.05 -16.15 6.26
C ILE A 180 -10.71 -14.72 6.66
N PHE A 181 -9.41 -14.40 6.66
CA PHE A 181 -8.87 -13.06 6.77
C PHE A 181 -8.55 -12.54 5.36
N THR A 182 -9.24 -11.48 4.93
CA THR A 182 -8.90 -10.78 3.69
C THR A 182 -8.15 -9.48 3.99
N ALA A 183 -7.02 -9.27 3.32
CA ALA A 183 -6.20 -8.08 3.48
C ALA A 183 -6.78 -6.82 2.79
N ASN A 184 -7.88 -6.98 2.05
CA ASN A 184 -8.60 -5.93 1.34
C ASN A 184 -10.11 -6.14 1.54
N TYR A 185 -10.79 -5.08 2.00
CA TYR A 185 -12.23 -5.11 2.27
C TYR A 185 -13.08 -5.44 1.04
N ARG A 186 -12.66 -5.05 -0.18
CA ARG A 186 -13.41 -5.38 -1.40
C ARG A 186 -13.46 -6.90 -1.61
N ASN A 187 -12.34 -7.60 -1.42
CA ASN A 187 -12.33 -9.06 -1.52
C ASN A 187 -13.06 -9.72 -0.34
N ALA A 188 -13.14 -9.07 0.83
CA ALA A 188 -14.04 -9.50 1.88
C ALA A 188 -15.50 -9.52 1.38
N PHE A 189 -15.95 -8.44 0.75
CA PHE A 189 -17.29 -8.38 0.15
C PHE A 189 -17.47 -9.41 -0.96
N ASP A 190 -16.52 -9.52 -1.88
CA ASP A 190 -16.58 -10.50 -2.98
C ASP A 190 -16.77 -11.93 -2.45
N ILE A 191 -16.04 -12.29 -1.38
CA ILE A 191 -16.16 -13.61 -0.72
C ILE A 191 -17.48 -13.73 0.03
N MET A 192 -17.91 -12.72 0.80
CA MET A 192 -19.16 -12.76 1.55
C MET A 192 -20.39 -12.91 0.65
N PHE A 193 -20.39 -12.32 -0.54
CA PHE A 193 -21.49 -12.48 -1.50
C PHE A 193 -21.51 -13.84 -2.21
N ALA A 194 -20.41 -14.59 -2.14
CA ALA A 194 -20.26 -15.88 -2.81
C ALA A 194 -20.42 -17.10 -1.88
N LEU A 195 -20.50 -16.86 -0.57
CA LEU A 195 -20.86 -17.85 0.47
C LEU A 195 -22.38 -17.96 0.59
#